data_AF-A0A1I4S2E3-F1
#
_entry.id   AF-A0A1I4S2E3-F1
#
_cell.length_a   1.000
_cell.length_b   1.000
_cell.length_c   1.000
_cell.angle_alpha   90.00
_cell.angle_beta   90.00
_cell.angle_gamma   90.00
#
_symmetry.space_group_name_H-M   'P 1'
#
loop_
_entity.id
_entity.type
_entity.pdbx_description
1 polymer ?
#
loop_
_entity_poly.entity_id
_entity_poly.type
_entity_poly.pdbx_seq_one_letter_code
_entity_poly.pdbx_strand_id
1 'polypeptide(L)'
;MAKTEPEPRRDPRADHLLTPENCIVALIDYQPEQYATITSSTREEIDLNVVAVCKLATAYGVPVVLSTVGVGMGVNEGTAQRIRDELPGVEEIDRTGVNAWEDPDFHEAIESSRRRKVVIAGLWTEVCLAFPTLDMLAAGYDVHPVADAVGGISPVAHERAFERMIAAGARPVTAISFGAELMRNWARTDSDNLRKIMRWYFPERQRLGLGS
;
A
#
# COMPACT_ATOMS: atom_id res chain seq x y z
N MET A 1 -5.16 -32.71 -21.64
CA MET A 1 -6.24 -31.73 -21.88
C MET A 1 -5.72 -30.35 -21.51
N ALA A 2 -6.11 -29.30 -22.23
CA ALA A 2 -5.77 -27.93 -21.84
C ALA A 2 -6.47 -27.57 -20.52
N LYS A 3 -5.77 -26.87 -19.61
CA LYS A 3 -6.35 -26.35 -18.37
C LYS A 3 -6.91 -24.96 -18.63
N THR A 4 -8.21 -24.87 -18.91
CA THR A 4 -8.89 -23.60 -19.25
C THR A 4 -9.89 -23.14 -18.19
N GLU A 5 -10.24 -24.01 -17.24
CA GLU A 5 -11.15 -23.70 -16.13
C GLU A 5 -10.37 -23.24 -14.89
N PRO A 6 -10.88 -22.28 -14.11
CA PRO A 6 -10.23 -21.85 -12.88
C PRO A 6 -10.34 -22.92 -11.78
N GLU A 7 -9.31 -23.06 -10.95
CA GLU A 7 -9.41 -23.78 -9.69
C GLU A 7 -10.50 -23.18 -8.78
N PRO A 8 -11.15 -23.99 -7.94
CA PRO A 8 -12.17 -23.52 -7.01
C PRO A 8 -11.69 -22.35 -6.14
N ARG A 9 -12.54 -21.34 -5.97
CA ARG A 9 -12.24 -20.18 -5.12
C ARG A 9 -12.39 -20.59 -3.64
N ARG A 10 -11.33 -20.40 -2.87
CA ARG A 10 -11.33 -20.52 -1.39
C ARG A 10 -12.25 -19.45 -0.78
N ASP A 11 -12.69 -19.64 0.47
CA ASP A 11 -13.44 -18.60 1.19
C ASP A 11 -12.61 -17.31 1.25
N PRO A 12 -13.03 -16.23 0.58
CA PRO A 12 -12.19 -15.06 0.45
C PRO A 12 -12.01 -14.32 1.77
N ARG A 13 -12.96 -14.40 2.71
CA ARG A 13 -12.90 -13.70 4.00
C ARG A 13 -11.98 -14.40 4.99
N ALA A 14 -11.90 -15.72 4.93
CA ALA A 14 -11.05 -16.54 5.79
C ALA A 14 -9.70 -16.92 5.16
N ASP A 15 -9.43 -16.51 3.91
CA ASP A 15 -8.18 -16.83 3.23
C ASP A 15 -6.97 -16.24 3.96
N HIS A 16 -5.89 -17.02 4.08
CA HIS A 16 -4.63 -16.55 4.65
C HIS A 16 -3.91 -15.58 3.71
N LEU A 17 -4.19 -15.64 2.42
CA LEU A 17 -3.67 -14.73 1.40
C LEU A 17 -4.63 -13.55 1.18
N LEU A 18 -4.16 -12.48 0.53
CA LEU A 18 -4.93 -11.25 0.30
C LEU A 18 -6.07 -11.48 -0.70
N THR A 19 -7.24 -10.96 -0.39
CA THR A 19 -8.43 -10.95 -1.26
C THR A 19 -9.12 -9.60 -1.16
N PRO A 20 -9.90 -9.18 -2.18
CA PRO A 20 -10.65 -7.92 -2.10
C PRO A 20 -11.60 -7.83 -0.89
N GLU A 21 -12.08 -8.99 -0.42
CA GLU A 21 -13.02 -9.09 0.68
C GLU A 21 -12.37 -9.07 2.07
N ASN A 22 -11.07 -9.38 2.18
CA ASN A 22 -10.38 -9.50 3.48
C ASN A 22 -9.35 -8.41 3.77
N CYS A 23 -8.96 -7.62 2.75
CA CYS A 23 -7.92 -6.60 2.90
C CYS A 23 -8.37 -5.17 2.57
N ILE A 24 -7.76 -4.21 3.26
CA ILE A 24 -7.88 -2.77 3.03
C ILE A 24 -6.50 -2.21 2.71
N VAL A 25 -6.44 -1.16 1.89
CA VAL A 25 -5.20 -0.42 1.63
C VAL A 25 -5.13 0.82 2.52
N ALA A 26 -3.99 1.08 3.13
CA ALA A 26 -3.70 2.30 3.86
C ALA A 26 -2.46 2.99 3.25
N LEU A 27 -2.64 4.22 2.77
CA LEU A 27 -1.59 5.05 2.19
C LEU A 27 -1.34 6.26 3.10
N ILE A 28 -0.09 6.47 3.49
CA ILE A 28 0.26 7.38 4.58
C ILE A 28 1.37 8.35 4.14
N ASP A 29 1.08 9.64 4.17
CA ASP A 29 2.06 10.75 4.09
C ASP A 29 2.89 10.77 2.81
N TYR A 30 2.28 10.49 1.66
CA TYR A 30 2.92 10.67 0.35
C TYR A 30 2.97 12.16 -0.06
N GLN A 31 3.61 12.97 0.77
CA GLN A 31 3.64 14.42 0.71
C GLN A 31 5.02 14.92 0.23
N PRO A 32 5.10 16.08 -0.46
CA PRO A 32 6.35 16.60 -1.04
C PRO A 32 7.53 16.68 -0.07
N GLU A 33 7.30 17.06 1.18
CA GLU A 33 8.30 17.20 2.22
C GLU A 33 8.94 15.86 2.60
N GLN A 34 8.13 14.80 2.70
CA GLN A 34 8.58 13.45 2.97
C GLN A 34 9.40 12.93 1.78
N TYR A 35 8.97 13.18 0.54
CA TYR A 35 9.74 12.80 -0.64
C TYR A 35 11.12 13.49 -0.70
N ALA A 36 11.21 14.75 -0.29
CA ALA A 36 12.41 15.56 -0.42
C ALA A 36 13.62 15.04 0.40
N THR A 37 13.37 14.21 1.41
CA THR A 37 14.41 13.69 2.31
C THR A 37 14.71 12.21 2.14
N ILE A 38 14.02 11.51 1.23
CA ILE A 38 14.25 10.08 0.97
C ILE A 38 15.57 9.88 0.23
N THR A 39 16.35 8.90 0.69
CA THR A 39 17.60 8.51 0.03
C THR A 39 17.75 6.99 -0.13
N SER A 40 16.81 6.18 0.37
CA SER A 40 16.85 4.72 0.21
C SER A 40 16.26 4.20 -1.11
N SER A 41 15.50 5.03 -1.84
CA SER A 41 14.90 4.73 -3.15
C SER A 41 14.70 6.07 -3.89
N THR A 42 14.20 6.01 -5.12
CA THR A 42 13.88 7.20 -5.91
C THR A 42 12.39 7.51 -5.85
N ARG A 43 12.03 8.78 -6.04
CA ARG A 43 10.62 9.18 -6.14
C ARG A 43 9.92 8.46 -7.28
N GLU A 44 10.60 8.24 -8.40
CA GLU A 44 10.06 7.55 -9.57
C GLU A 44 9.70 6.09 -9.27
N GLU A 45 10.54 5.39 -8.52
CA GLU A 45 10.28 4.00 -8.11
C GLU A 45 9.12 3.91 -7.11
N ILE A 46 9.14 4.78 -6.10
CA ILE A 46 8.05 4.88 -5.11
C ILE A 46 6.72 5.19 -5.81
N ASP A 47 6.69 6.23 -6.66
CA ASP A 47 5.50 6.69 -7.38
C ASP A 47 4.97 5.60 -8.31
N LEU A 48 5.84 4.89 -9.03
CA LEU A 48 5.43 3.78 -9.90
C LEU A 48 4.67 2.70 -9.11
N ASN A 49 5.21 2.31 -7.95
CA ASN A 49 4.67 1.21 -7.16
C ASN A 49 3.43 1.62 -6.36
N VAL A 50 3.38 2.79 -5.74
CA VAL A 50 2.18 3.25 -5.03
C VAL A 50 1.03 3.51 -6.01
N VAL A 51 1.29 4.03 -7.20
CA VAL A 51 0.27 4.17 -8.25
C VAL A 51 -0.24 2.79 -8.71
N ALA A 52 0.63 1.79 -8.81
CA ALA A 52 0.21 0.43 -9.10
C ALA A 52 -0.72 -0.12 -8.00
N VAL A 53 -0.40 0.11 -6.72
CA VAL A 53 -1.26 -0.26 -5.58
C VAL A 53 -2.62 0.43 -5.69
N CYS A 54 -2.67 1.74 -5.98
CA CYS A 54 -3.92 2.49 -6.14
C CYS A 54 -4.77 1.92 -7.28
N LYS A 55 -4.16 1.70 -8.45
CA LYS A 55 -4.83 1.11 -9.62
C LYS A 55 -5.37 -0.29 -9.31
N LEU A 56 -4.62 -1.11 -8.59
CA LEU A 56 -5.03 -2.44 -8.18
C LEU A 56 -6.20 -2.38 -7.18
N ALA A 57 -6.10 -1.53 -6.17
CA ALA A 57 -7.16 -1.36 -5.18
C ALA A 57 -8.47 -0.95 -5.85
N THR A 58 -8.43 0.09 -6.70
CA THR A 58 -9.58 0.57 -7.48
C THR A 58 -10.13 -0.51 -8.41
N ALA A 59 -9.29 -1.21 -9.16
CA ALA A 59 -9.74 -2.22 -10.13
C ALA A 59 -10.41 -3.44 -9.47
N TYR A 60 -9.99 -3.79 -8.25
CA TYR A 60 -10.56 -4.93 -7.49
C TYR A 60 -11.58 -4.51 -6.43
N GLY A 61 -11.89 -3.21 -6.28
CA GLY A 61 -12.84 -2.72 -5.28
C GLY A 61 -12.35 -2.87 -3.83
N VAL A 62 -11.04 -2.83 -3.63
CA VAL A 62 -10.41 -2.81 -2.30
C VAL A 62 -10.54 -1.40 -1.73
N PRO A 63 -11.09 -1.20 -0.51
CA PRO A 63 -11.15 0.12 0.09
C PRO A 63 -9.76 0.70 0.32
N VAL A 64 -9.66 2.03 0.29
CA VAL A 64 -8.42 2.77 0.53
C VAL A 64 -8.66 3.81 1.62
N VAL A 65 -7.78 3.84 2.62
CA VAL A 65 -7.64 4.94 3.57
C VAL A 65 -6.41 5.75 3.17
N LEU A 66 -6.57 7.05 3.02
CA LEU A 66 -5.50 7.98 2.69
C LEU A 66 -5.32 8.96 3.86
N SER A 67 -4.08 9.13 4.33
CA SER A 67 -3.77 10.06 5.42
C SER A 67 -2.58 10.95 5.08
N THR A 68 -2.63 12.17 5.61
CA THR A 68 -1.55 13.16 5.57
C THR A 68 -1.23 13.65 6.97
N VAL A 69 -0.05 14.22 7.17
CA VAL A 69 0.32 14.85 8.43
C VAL A 69 0.63 16.34 8.24
N GLY A 70 0.02 17.18 9.07
CA GLY A 70 0.36 18.59 9.22
C GLY A 70 -0.15 19.52 8.11
N VAL A 71 -1.13 19.12 7.29
CA VAL A 71 -1.66 19.95 6.20
C VAL A 71 -2.45 21.13 6.75
N GLY A 72 -3.40 20.88 7.67
CA GLY A 72 -4.20 21.92 8.32
C GLY A 72 -3.38 22.87 9.20
N MET A 73 -2.18 22.44 9.61
CA MET A 73 -1.21 23.27 10.34
C MET A 73 -0.33 24.12 9.41
N GLY A 74 -0.37 23.89 8.09
CA GLY A 74 0.52 24.53 7.12
C GLY A 74 1.98 24.08 7.22
N VAL A 75 2.23 22.90 7.80
CA VAL A 75 3.59 22.33 7.96
C VAL A 75 4.00 21.59 6.70
N ASN A 76 3.07 20.84 6.09
CA ASN A 76 3.29 20.06 4.88
C ASN A 76 2.18 20.31 3.85
N GLU A 77 2.45 20.03 2.58
CA GLU A 77 1.44 19.97 1.53
C GLU A 77 0.66 18.63 1.55
N GLY A 78 -0.45 18.55 0.82
CA GLY A 78 -1.23 17.30 0.70
C GLY A 78 -0.53 16.19 -0.08
N THR A 79 -1.20 15.05 -0.22
CA THR A 79 -0.71 13.90 -0.98
C THR A 79 -0.41 14.30 -2.43
N ALA A 80 0.69 13.79 -2.97
CA ALA A 80 1.10 14.01 -4.34
C ALA A 80 -0.06 13.75 -5.34
N GLN A 81 -0.30 14.70 -6.24
CA GLN A 81 -1.44 14.68 -7.16
C GLN A 81 -1.54 13.38 -7.97
N ARG A 82 -0.40 12.80 -8.38
CA ARG A 82 -0.35 11.54 -9.14
C ARG A 82 -1.01 10.36 -8.41
N ILE A 83 -1.03 10.38 -7.07
CA ILE A 83 -1.72 9.37 -6.25
C ILE A 83 -3.20 9.73 -6.12
N ARG A 84 -3.51 11.01 -5.87
CA ARG A 84 -4.89 11.52 -5.78
C ARG A 84 -5.70 11.20 -7.05
N ASP A 85 -5.09 11.33 -8.23
CA ASP A 85 -5.73 11.07 -9.53
C ASP A 85 -6.22 9.62 -9.68
N GLU A 86 -5.61 8.67 -8.97
CA GLU A 86 -5.94 7.24 -9.01
C GLU A 86 -6.97 6.83 -7.96
N LEU A 87 -7.29 7.75 -7.04
CA LEU A 87 -8.19 7.55 -5.90
C LEU A 87 -9.33 8.58 -5.89
N PRO A 88 -10.12 8.69 -6.98
CA PRO A 88 -11.21 9.64 -7.04
C PRO A 88 -12.26 9.34 -5.95
N GLY A 89 -12.60 10.35 -5.15
CA GLY A 89 -13.57 10.23 -4.06
C GLY A 89 -13.03 9.66 -2.76
N VAL A 90 -11.72 9.40 -2.67
CA VAL A 90 -11.04 9.13 -1.39
C VAL A 90 -10.56 10.47 -0.82
N GLU A 91 -11.09 10.82 0.35
CA GLU A 91 -10.69 12.01 1.09
C GLU A 91 -9.44 11.73 1.93
N GLU A 92 -8.66 12.79 2.18
CA GLU A 92 -7.49 12.73 3.06
C GLU A 92 -7.92 12.89 4.52
N ILE A 93 -7.43 11.98 5.36
CA ILE A 93 -7.47 12.13 6.82
C ILE A 93 -6.21 12.87 7.24
N ASP A 94 -6.33 14.19 7.41
CA ASP A 94 -5.24 15.03 7.91
C ASP A 94 -5.13 14.95 9.42
N ARG A 95 -3.91 14.68 9.90
CA ARG A 95 -3.59 14.48 11.32
C ARG A 95 -2.39 15.30 11.73
N THR A 96 -2.15 15.36 13.04
CA THR A 96 -1.01 16.10 13.62
C THR A 96 0.10 15.20 14.13
N GLY A 97 -0.24 14.03 14.68
CA GLY A 97 0.73 13.04 15.14
C GLY A 97 1.35 12.28 13.99
N VAL A 98 2.61 11.82 14.16
CA VAL A 98 3.36 11.07 13.12
C VAL A 98 2.96 9.60 13.03
N ASN A 99 2.36 9.03 14.07
CA ASN A 99 1.78 7.68 14.04
C ASN A 99 0.31 7.76 13.62
N ALA A 100 -0.03 7.29 12.42
CA ALA A 100 -1.41 7.37 11.92
C ALA A 100 -2.39 6.56 12.79
N TRP A 101 -1.93 5.49 13.44
CA TRP A 101 -2.80 4.63 14.24
C TRP A 101 -3.28 5.29 15.54
N GLU A 102 -2.58 6.32 16.02
CA GLU A 102 -2.99 7.10 17.19
C GLU A 102 -4.09 8.12 16.86
N ASP A 103 -4.34 8.38 15.57
CA ASP A 103 -5.39 9.27 15.13
C ASP A 103 -6.76 8.54 15.12
N PRO A 104 -7.78 9.05 15.83
CA PRO A 104 -9.09 8.39 15.93
C PRO A 104 -9.79 8.20 14.59
N ASP A 105 -9.68 9.16 13.68
CA ASP A 105 -10.38 9.12 12.39
C ASP A 105 -9.72 8.09 11.47
N PHE A 106 -8.39 8.01 11.47
CA PHE A 106 -7.67 6.94 10.76
C PHE A 106 -8.00 5.55 11.33
N HIS A 107 -7.99 5.41 12.66
CA HIS A 107 -8.36 4.15 13.32
C HIS A 107 -9.79 3.72 12.96
N GLU A 108 -10.76 4.64 13.06
CA GLU A 108 -12.16 4.37 12.71
C GLU A 108 -12.32 4.02 11.23
N ALA A 109 -11.60 4.69 10.33
CA ALA A 109 -11.62 4.38 8.90
C ALA A 109 -11.16 2.93 8.63
N ILE A 110 -10.08 2.48 9.28
CA ILE A 110 -9.61 1.09 9.16
C ILE A 110 -10.62 0.11 9.78
N GLU A 111 -11.13 0.39 10.98
CA GLU A 111 -12.06 -0.49 11.68
C GLU A 111 -13.40 -0.65 10.94
N SER A 112 -13.93 0.46 10.39
CA SER A 112 -15.19 0.49 9.64
C SER A 112 -15.17 -0.41 8.38
N SER A 113 -13.98 -0.68 7.85
CA SER A 113 -13.79 -1.60 6.72
C SER A 113 -14.16 -3.05 7.04
N ARG A 114 -14.16 -3.41 8.35
CA ARG A 114 -14.36 -4.77 8.89
C ARG A 114 -13.37 -5.80 8.33
N ARG A 115 -12.20 -5.35 7.90
CA ARG A 115 -11.15 -6.18 7.32
C ARG A 115 -9.97 -6.26 8.26
N ARG A 116 -9.38 -7.44 8.38
CA ARG A 116 -8.27 -7.70 9.31
C ARG A 116 -6.89 -7.63 8.65
N LYS A 117 -6.83 -7.68 7.32
CA LYS A 117 -5.56 -7.54 6.58
C LYS A 117 -5.39 -6.10 6.13
N VAL A 118 -4.28 -5.46 6.51
CA VAL A 118 -3.96 -4.09 6.09
C VAL A 118 -2.76 -4.11 5.17
N VAL A 119 -2.97 -3.76 3.90
CA VAL A 119 -1.90 -3.52 2.93
C VAL A 119 -1.47 -2.06 3.07
N ILE A 120 -0.32 -1.84 3.69
CA ILE A 120 0.09 -0.51 4.15
C ILE A 120 1.30 -0.01 3.38
N ALA A 121 1.31 1.27 3.03
CA ALA A 121 2.47 1.93 2.47
C ALA A 121 2.50 3.38 2.95
N GLY A 122 3.70 3.91 3.25
CA GLY A 122 3.82 5.29 3.69
C GLY A 122 5.25 5.78 3.85
N LEU A 123 5.39 7.09 3.95
CA LEU A 123 6.69 7.78 3.99
C LEU A 123 6.84 8.56 5.31
N TRP A 124 7.90 8.40 6.08
CA TRP A 124 9.05 7.51 5.87
C TRP A 124 8.85 6.10 6.42
N THR A 125 9.62 5.16 5.87
CA THR A 125 9.58 3.73 6.24
C THR A 125 9.73 3.53 7.75
N GLU A 126 10.65 4.25 8.38
CA GLU A 126 11.05 4.12 9.79
C GLU A 126 10.14 4.84 10.79
N VAL A 127 9.22 5.69 10.31
CA VAL A 127 8.29 6.46 11.15
C VAL A 127 6.85 6.15 10.76
N CYS A 128 6.34 6.81 9.71
CA CYS A 128 4.93 6.82 9.35
C CYS A 128 4.43 5.49 8.78
N LEU A 129 5.34 4.61 8.33
CA LEU A 129 5.01 3.21 8.02
C LEU A 129 5.19 2.30 9.24
N ALA A 130 6.36 2.37 9.90
CA ALA A 130 6.71 1.43 10.96
C ALA A 130 5.82 1.55 12.20
N PHE A 131 5.51 2.76 12.66
CA PHE A 131 4.74 2.95 13.90
C PHE A 131 3.32 2.39 13.78
N PRO A 132 2.50 2.79 12.79
CA PRO A 132 1.17 2.23 12.66
C PRO A 132 1.20 0.74 12.33
N THR A 133 2.21 0.24 11.61
CA THR A 133 2.38 -1.21 11.39
C THR A 133 2.52 -1.97 12.71
N LEU A 134 3.38 -1.50 13.61
CA LEU A 134 3.64 -2.18 14.89
C LEU A 134 2.41 -2.14 15.80
N ASP A 135 1.69 -1.03 15.86
CA ASP A 135 0.50 -0.91 16.68
C ASP A 135 -0.67 -1.71 16.12
N MET A 136 -0.85 -1.74 14.79
CA MET A 136 -1.85 -2.59 14.14
C MET A 136 -1.57 -4.07 14.39
N LEU A 137 -0.31 -4.50 14.34
CA LEU A 137 0.08 -5.88 14.69
C LEU A 137 -0.26 -6.18 16.16
N ALA A 138 0.04 -5.26 17.08
CA ALA A 138 -0.30 -5.39 18.50
C ALA A 138 -1.83 -5.43 18.73
N ALA A 139 -2.60 -4.73 17.89
CA ALA A 139 -4.06 -4.75 17.87
C ALA A 139 -4.65 -5.99 17.17
N GLY A 140 -3.83 -6.91 16.66
CA GLY A 140 -4.25 -8.17 16.07
C GLY A 140 -4.63 -8.10 14.58
N TYR A 141 -4.21 -7.07 13.86
CA TYR A 141 -4.30 -7.03 12.40
C TYR A 141 -3.16 -7.82 11.74
N ASP A 142 -3.43 -8.38 10.56
CA ASP A 142 -2.42 -8.93 9.67
C ASP A 142 -1.89 -7.77 8.79
N VAL A 143 -0.67 -7.31 9.01
CA VAL A 143 -0.13 -6.13 8.30
C VAL A 143 0.85 -6.55 7.19
N HIS A 144 0.63 -5.99 6.01
CA HIS A 144 1.36 -6.27 4.77
C HIS A 144 1.98 -4.98 4.20
N PRO A 145 3.17 -4.56 4.68
CA PRO A 145 3.86 -3.41 4.11
C PRO A 145 4.21 -3.61 2.63
N VAL A 146 3.94 -2.62 1.77
CA VAL A 146 4.30 -2.67 0.35
C VAL A 146 5.73 -2.16 0.18
N ALA A 147 6.70 -3.08 0.18
CA ALA A 147 8.12 -2.77 0.34
C ALA A 147 8.73 -1.94 -0.80
N ASP A 148 8.22 -2.09 -2.02
CA ASP A 148 8.69 -1.35 -3.20
C ASP A 148 7.96 -0.01 -3.41
N ALA A 149 6.99 0.33 -2.57
CA ALA A 149 6.23 1.58 -2.64
C ALA A 149 6.61 2.58 -1.54
N VAL A 150 7.74 2.39 -0.85
CA VAL A 150 8.12 3.19 0.33
C VAL A 150 9.61 3.54 0.32
N GLY A 151 9.98 4.58 1.06
CA GLY A 151 11.37 5.02 1.22
C GLY A 151 11.65 5.56 2.62
N GLY A 152 12.90 5.48 3.05
CA GLY A 152 13.40 6.04 4.30
C GLY A 152 14.44 7.13 4.06
N ILE A 153 14.77 7.89 5.11
CA ILE A 153 15.75 8.98 5.01
C ILE A 153 17.18 8.48 4.74
N SER A 154 17.42 7.19 4.95
CA SER A 154 18.66 6.49 4.59
C SER A 154 18.39 5.00 4.35
N PRO A 155 19.26 4.29 3.59
CA PRO A 155 19.18 2.84 3.47
C PRO A 155 19.17 2.14 4.84
N VAL A 156 20.01 2.58 5.78
CA VAL A 156 20.07 2.02 7.14
C VAL A 156 18.75 2.17 7.88
N ALA A 157 18.15 3.37 7.86
CA ALA A 157 16.86 3.61 8.51
C ALA A 157 15.75 2.74 7.93
N HIS A 158 15.67 2.68 6.59
CA HIS A 158 14.71 1.86 5.85
C HIS A 158 14.86 0.35 6.19
N GLU A 159 16.08 -0.17 6.14
CA GLU A 159 16.36 -1.58 6.45
C GLU A 159 16.05 -1.94 7.90
N ARG A 160 16.48 -1.11 8.87
CA ARG A 160 16.21 -1.38 10.30
C ARG A 160 14.71 -1.32 10.60
N ALA A 161 13.97 -0.44 9.92
CA ALA A 161 12.52 -0.38 10.06
C ALA A 161 11.84 -1.66 9.57
N PHE A 162 12.22 -2.17 8.39
CA PHE A 162 11.70 -3.43 7.88
C PHE A 162 12.04 -4.62 8.78
N GLU A 163 13.28 -4.72 9.27
CA GLU A 163 13.66 -5.76 10.22
C GLU A 163 12.79 -5.72 11.49
N ARG A 164 12.56 -4.52 12.04
CA ARG A 164 11.72 -4.33 13.22
C ARG A 164 10.27 -4.75 12.96
N MET A 165 9.68 -4.34 11.82
CA MET A 165 8.31 -4.72 11.45
C MET A 165 8.17 -6.23 11.23
N ILE A 166 9.12 -6.84 10.52
CA ILE A 166 9.12 -8.29 10.24
C ILE A 166 9.27 -9.08 11.54
N ALA A 167 10.19 -8.67 12.43
CA ALA A 167 10.37 -9.30 13.73
C ALA A 167 9.10 -9.24 14.60
N ALA A 168 8.26 -8.22 14.42
CA ALA A 168 6.96 -8.09 15.08
C ALA A 168 5.83 -8.88 14.40
N GLY A 169 6.06 -9.46 13.22
CA GLY A 169 5.10 -10.31 12.50
C GLY A 169 4.51 -9.71 11.22
N ALA A 170 4.99 -8.54 10.76
CA ALA A 170 4.60 -8.00 9.46
C ALA A 170 4.99 -8.95 8.32
N ARG A 171 4.21 -8.96 7.24
CA ARG A 171 4.44 -9.81 6.05
C ARG A 171 4.56 -8.93 4.80
N PRO A 172 5.73 -8.31 4.56
CA PRO A 172 5.92 -7.42 3.43
C PRO A 172 5.57 -8.08 2.09
N VAL A 173 4.97 -7.30 1.21
CA VAL A 173 4.61 -7.65 -0.17
C VAL A 173 5.19 -6.59 -1.11
N THR A 174 5.08 -6.82 -2.41
CA THR A 174 5.36 -5.82 -3.45
C THR A 174 4.09 -5.46 -4.20
N ALA A 175 4.06 -4.32 -4.89
CA ALA A 175 2.86 -3.85 -5.58
C ALA A 175 2.31 -4.90 -6.57
N ILE A 176 3.18 -5.54 -7.35
CA ILE A 176 2.79 -6.59 -8.29
C ILE A 176 2.42 -7.90 -7.59
N SER A 177 3.09 -8.28 -6.48
CA SER A 177 2.69 -9.48 -5.74
C SER A 177 1.32 -9.30 -5.09
N PHE A 178 1.01 -8.12 -4.55
CA PHE A 178 -0.32 -7.76 -4.07
C PHE A 178 -1.37 -7.94 -5.17
N GLY A 179 -1.12 -7.42 -6.38
CA GLY A 179 -2.04 -7.60 -7.50
C GLY A 179 -2.21 -9.06 -7.94
N ALA A 180 -1.13 -9.84 -7.93
CA ALA A 180 -1.17 -11.27 -8.22
C ALA A 180 -1.95 -12.04 -7.16
N GLU A 181 -1.86 -11.62 -5.90
CA GLU A 181 -2.66 -12.16 -4.81
C GLU A 181 -4.15 -11.87 -4.97
N LEU A 182 -4.55 -10.69 -5.42
CA LEU A 182 -5.96 -10.40 -5.70
C LEU A 182 -6.48 -11.24 -6.89
N MET A 183 -5.68 -11.30 -7.96
CA MET A 183 -6.05 -11.99 -9.21
C MET A 183 -6.18 -13.50 -9.04
N ARG A 184 -5.20 -14.14 -8.38
CA ARG A 184 -5.00 -15.59 -8.18
C ARG A 184 -4.91 -16.47 -9.42
N ASN A 185 -5.75 -16.27 -10.42
CA ASN A 185 -5.96 -17.22 -11.49
C ASN A 185 -6.37 -16.55 -12.80
N TRP A 186 -5.61 -16.80 -13.86
CA TRP A 186 -5.81 -16.26 -15.20
C TRP A 186 -7.10 -16.72 -15.89
N ALA A 187 -7.71 -17.82 -15.44
CA ALA A 187 -8.99 -18.30 -15.94
C ALA A 187 -10.20 -17.63 -15.28
N ARG A 188 -9.99 -16.76 -14.27
CA ARG A 188 -11.08 -15.95 -13.68
C ARG A 188 -11.42 -14.76 -14.58
N THR A 189 -12.68 -14.35 -14.50
CA THR A 189 -13.25 -13.26 -15.31
C THR A 189 -12.66 -11.87 -14.96
N ASP A 190 -12.14 -11.71 -13.75
CA ASP A 190 -11.49 -10.48 -13.26
C ASP A 190 -9.98 -10.43 -13.53
N SER A 191 -9.39 -11.47 -14.14
CA SER A 191 -7.94 -11.53 -14.41
C SER A 191 -7.42 -10.42 -15.33
N ASP A 192 -8.30 -9.83 -16.14
CA ASP A 192 -7.99 -8.67 -16.98
C ASP A 192 -7.61 -7.42 -16.17
N ASN A 193 -8.03 -7.31 -14.91
CA ASN A 193 -7.69 -6.19 -14.04
C ASN A 193 -6.17 -6.10 -13.84
N LEU A 194 -5.54 -7.19 -13.38
CA LEU A 194 -4.09 -7.24 -13.23
C LEU A 194 -3.38 -7.15 -14.60
N ARG A 195 -3.93 -7.79 -15.63
CA ARG A 195 -3.34 -7.77 -16.98
C ARG A 195 -3.21 -6.35 -17.53
N LYS A 196 -4.25 -5.52 -17.40
CA LYS A 196 -4.24 -4.12 -17.83
C LYS A 196 -3.18 -3.32 -17.07
N ILE A 197 -3.09 -3.53 -15.75
CA ILE A 197 -2.11 -2.82 -14.90
C ILE A 197 -0.68 -3.24 -15.25
N MET A 198 -0.41 -4.53 -15.43
CA MET A 198 0.91 -5.01 -15.88
C MET A 198 1.33 -4.45 -17.24
N ARG A 199 0.38 -4.29 -18.17
CA ARG A 199 0.62 -3.68 -19.50
C ARG A 199 0.98 -2.19 -19.42
N TRP A 200 0.62 -1.50 -18.36
CA TRP A 200 1.08 -0.15 -18.07
C TRP A 200 2.38 -0.15 -17.26
N TYR A 201 2.44 -0.97 -16.20
CA TYR A 201 3.51 -0.99 -15.21
C TYR A 201 4.87 -1.37 -15.80
N PHE A 202 4.97 -2.47 -16.56
CA PHE A 202 6.28 -2.92 -17.05
C PHE A 202 6.90 -1.99 -18.10
N PRO A 203 6.14 -1.47 -19.09
CA PRO A 203 6.67 -0.44 -19.98
C PRO A 203 7.09 0.83 -19.26
N GLU A 204 6.30 1.29 -18.27
CA GLU A 204 6.66 2.47 -17.47
C GLU A 204 7.92 2.23 -16.62
N ARG A 205 8.04 1.06 -15.99
CA ARG A 205 9.24 0.63 -15.26
C ARG A 205 10.48 0.66 -16.15
N GLN A 206 10.36 0.18 -17.38
CA GLN A 206 11.45 0.22 -18.36
C GLN A 206 11.79 1.66 -18.76
N ARG A 207 10.78 2.50 -19.01
CA ARG A 207 10.95 3.93 -19.34
C ARG A 207 11.69 4.70 -18.24
N LEU A 208 11.44 4.35 -16.98
CA LEU A 208 12.08 4.93 -15.80
C LEU A 208 13.49 4.39 -15.53
N GLY A 209 13.98 3.41 -16.31
CA GLY A 209 15.31 2.82 -16.10
C GLY A 209 15.40 1.87 -14.90
N LEU A 210 14.27 1.49 -14.30
CA LEU A 210 14.20 0.60 -13.13
C LEU A 210 14.27 -0.89 -13.51
N GLY A 211 14.59 -1.21 -14.76
CA GLY A 211 14.47 -2.54 -15.35
C GLY A 211 15.77 -3.33 -15.54
N SER A 212 16.92 -2.78 -15.11
CA SER A 212 18.25 -3.39 -15.26
C SER A 212 18.60 -4.34 -14.13
#